data_AF-A0A536FM52-F1
#
_entry.id   AF-A0A536FM52-F1
#
_cell.length_a   1.000
_cell.length_b   1.000
_cell.length_c   1.000
_cell.angle_alpha   90.00
_cell.angle_beta   90.00
_cell.angle_gamma   90.00
#
_symmetry.space_group_name_H-M   'P 1'
#
loop_
_entity.id
_entity.type
_entity.pdbx_description
1 polymer ?
#
loop_
_entity_poly.entity_id
_entity_poly.type
_entity_poly.pdbx_seq_one_letter_code
_entity_poly.pdbx_strand_id
1 'polypeptide(L)' 'MITLQCQTCKERNYTTVKNKKNDPERLEVKKFCPRCRKHTAHRETK' A
#
# COMPACT_ATOMS: atom_id res chain seq x y z
N MET A 1 -3.99 10.66 -5.60
CA MET A 1 -3.23 9.41 -5.84
C MET A 1 -2.36 9.13 -4.65
N ILE A 2 -2.33 7.89 -4.18
CA ILE A 2 -1.49 7.40 -3.09
C ILE A 2 -0.82 6.12 -3.58
N THR A 3 0.42 5.90 -3.15
CA THR A 3 1.17 4.70 -3.52
C THR A 3 1.19 3.76 -2.33
N LEU A 4 0.94 2.48 -2.55
CA LEU A 4 1.03 1.45 -1.53
C LEU A 4 2.37 0.73 -1.69
N GLN A 5 3.14 0.76 -0.61
CA GLN A 5 4.44 0.15 -0.51
C GLN A 5 4.38 -1.12 0.33
N CYS A 6 4.89 -2.22 -0.19
CA CYS A 6 5.04 -3.47 0.56
C CYS A 6 6.05 -3.30 1.71
N GLN A 7 5.72 -3.73 2.93
CA GLN A 7 6.65 -3.59 4.06
C GLN A 7 7.90 -4.47 3.97
N THR A 8 7.82 -5.66 3.35
CA THR A 8 8.93 -6.61 3.31
C THR A 8 9.94 -6.29 2.21
N CYS A 9 9.48 -6.04 0.98
CA CYS A 9 10.38 -5.77 -0.15
C CYS A 9 10.53 -4.27 -0.48
N LYS A 10 9.81 -3.39 0.23
CA LYS A 10 9.77 -1.94 -0.02
C LYS A 10 9.32 -1.54 -1.43
N GLU A 11 8.77 -2.47 -2.20
CA GLU A 11 8.34 -2.25 -3.57
C GLU A 11 6.99 -1.53 -3.62
N ARG A 12 6.88 -0.58 -4.55
CA ARG A 12 5.70 0.26 -4.78
C ARG A 12 4.88 -0.36 -5.91
N ASN A 13 3.96 -1.26 -5.56
CA ASN A 13 3.27 -2.10 -6.54
C ASN A 13 1.84 -1.64 -6.86
N TYR A 14 1.26 -0.76 -6.04
CA TYR A 14 -0.10 -0.30 -6.27
C TYR A 14 -0.21 1.20 -6.11
N THR A 15 -0.90 1.83 -7.05
CA THR A 15 -1.34 3.22 -6.97
C THR A 15 -2.85 3.21 -6.84
N THR A 16 -3.35 3.81 -5.76
CA THR A 16 -4.80 3.95 -5.52
C THR A 16 -5.15 5.41 -5.35
N VAL A 17 -6.44 5.73 -5.46
CA VAL A 17 -6.95 7.09 -5.26
C VAL A 17 -7.77 7.06 -3.98
N LYS A 18 -7.22 7.58 -2.88
CA LYS A 18 -7.99 7.85 -1.67
C LYS A 18 -8.45 9.30 -1.64
N ASN A 19 -9.62 9.52 -1.07
CA ASN A 19 -10.12 10.85 -0.76
C ASN A 19 -9.56 11.29 0.60
N LYS A 20 -8.49 12.10 0.57
CA LYS A 20 -7.80 12.62 1.76
C LYS A 20 -8.70 13.41 2.73
N LYS A 21 -9.89 13.86 2.28
CA LYS A 21 -10.85 14.59 3.12
C LYS A 21 -11.68 13.68 4.03
N ASN A 22 -12.01 12.46 3.59
CA ASN A 22 -12.85 11.53 4.37
C ASN A 22 -12.01 10.59 5.24
N ASP A 23 -10.84 10.16 4.76
CA ASP A 23 -10.00 9.18 5.45
C ASP A 23 -8.59 9.76 5.70
N PRO A 24 -8.41 10.48 6.83
CA PRO A 24 -7.10 10.98 7.22
C PRO A 24 -6.16 9.86 7.72
N GLU A 25 -6.71 8.71 8.10
CA GLU A 25 -5.92 7.59 8.61
C GLU A 25 -5.04 6.94 7.53
N ARG A 26 -3.92 6.39 7.98
CA ARG A 26 -2.90 5.77 7.12
C ARG A 26 -3.39 4.38 6.73
N LEU A 27 -3.64 4.17 5.44
CA LEU A 27 -4.22 2.91 4.96
C LEU A 27 -3.17 1.77 5.02
N GLU A 28 -3.48 0.71 5.77
CA GLU A 28 -2.71 -0.53 5.83
C GLU A 28 -3.52 -1.66 5.20
N VAL A 29 -3.12 -2.12 4.01
CA VAL A 29 -3.88 -3.12 3.25
C VAL A 29 -3.04 -4.38 3.08
N LYS A 30 -3.61 -5.56 3.40
CA LYS A 30 -2.98 -6.83 3.04
C LYS A 30 -3.19 -7.10 1.55
N LYS A 31 -2.14 -6.93 0.76
CA LYS A 31 -2.13 -7.23 -0.68
C LYS A 31 -1.06 -8.27 -1.01
N PHE A 32 -1.27 -8.98 -2.10
CA PHE A 32 -0.29 -9.93 -2.61
C PHE A 32 0.91 -9.17 -3.15
N CYS A 33 2.12 -9.53 -2.72
CA CYS A 33 3.34 -8.99 -3.29
C CYS A 33 3.93 -10.01 -4.28
N PRO A 34 4.07 -9.67 -5.58
CA PRO A 34 4.63 -10.59 -6.58
C PRO A 34 6.09 -10.94 -6.29
N ARG A 35 6.87 -10.00 -5.72
CA ARG A 35 8.28 -10.23 -5.34
C ARG A 35 8.43 -11.28 -4.24
N CYS A 36 7.63 -11.15 -3.19
CA CYS A 36 7.67 -12.04 -2.03
C CYS A 36 6.78 -13.29 -2.19
N ARG A 37 5.97 -13.34 -3.27
CA ARG A 37 4.95 -14.37 -3.55
C ARG A 37 4.05 -14.70 -2.35
N LYS A 38 3.75 -13.70 -1.53
CA LYS A 38 2.92 -13.84 -0.33
C LYS A 38 2.11 -12.58 -0.08
N HIS A 39 1.01 -12.72 0.66
CA HIS A 39 0.23 -11.58 1.12
C HIS A 39 0.97 -10.85 2.25
N THR A 40 1.24 -9.58 2.04
CA THR A 40 1.97 -8.74 3.00
C THR A 40 1.20 -7.46 3.27
N ALA A 41 1.46 -6.86 4.43
CA ALA A 41 0.94 -5.53 4.74
C ALA A 41 1.61 -4.51 3.81
N HIS A 42 0.79 -3.79 3.06
CA HIS A 42 1.20 -2.64 2.26
C HIS A 42 0.78 -1.37 3.00
N ARG A 43 1.72 -0.44 3.16
CA ARG A 43 1.49 0.88 3.76
C ARG A 43 1.35 1.96 2.71
N GLU A 44 0.53 2.94 3.02
CA GLU A 44 0.49 4.19 2.25
C GLU A 44 1.84 4.94 2.36
N THR A 45 2.42 5.17 1.19
CA THR A 45 3.59 6.03 0.94
C THR A 45 3.13 7.18 0.03
N LYS A 46 3.57 8.39 0.38
CA LYS A 46 3.19 9.63 -0.30
C LYS A 46 3.61 9.62 -1.77
#